data_AF-A0AAN4W3D1-F1
#
_entry.id   AF-A0AAN4W3D1-F1
#
_cell.length_a   1.000
_cell.length_b   1.000
_cell.length_c   1.000
_cell.angle_alpha   90.00
_cell.angle_beta   90.00
_cell.angle_gamma   90.00
#
_symmetry.space_group_name_H-M   'P 1'
#
loop_
_entity.id
_entity.type
_entity.pdbx_description
1 polymer ?
#
loop_
_entity_poly.entity_id
_entity_poly.type
_entity_poly.pdbx_seq_one_letter_code
_entity_poly.pdbx_strand_id
1 'polypeptide(L)'
;MKRELKEHKLKEKLLQKIEVKHIESLTNSDFERLSQLIFERTQTMLSVTTLKRFFGKVSVSENYKTSNSTLNTLSCFVGYDSWEEFQKAHRPVRLHFKLPVFNKWSVFGSLSLFIVVAFFLLLPTSEKPTLEIGLRKLSGTFPFTVSFDYQIKGQDQYFVKFEQYHSLEPLSADYQRISHIYEFPGFYNILIYKKREGIENYQVVDTLQAHIQYPDWMGETYHSGTKSDAKRVLQVDYNGELMISPSQVVKVGMDSSSLYFTSMMYSKPMPVDLDDFSFEGFLQMDTHQDEDFCKWIDLQLTGEFGRKIWLTFVPEGCDRWAKVVISEHQRDGYHHDNQAFMIKDKMKWHQVNIQSKNGVVKVVVDGKQILQQKYQLPLGQLMAVNCRANRSGKFKELKFNGQSMEKSLIVLGEVEAKKEVR
;
A
#
# COMPACT_ATOMS: atom_id res chain seq x y z
N MET A 1 11.56 -13.74 14.79
CA MET A 1 11.86 -13.01 16.04
C MET A 1 13.15 -13.43 16.77
N LYS A 2 13.33 -14.67 17.30
CA LYS A 2 14.54 -15.02 18.11
C LYS A 2 15.86 -15.15 17.33
N ARG A 3 15.81 -15.44 16.03
CA ARG A 3 16.99 -15.66 15.17
C ARG A 3 17.52 -14.35 14.58
N GLU A 4 16.62 -13.50 14.04
CA GLU A 4 16.94 -12.19 13.46
C GLU A 4 17.66 -11.27 14.47
N LEU A 5 17.22 -11.27 15.74
CA LEU A 5 17.87 -10.48 16.80
C LEU A 5 19.33 -10.90 17.02
N LYS A 6 19.65 -12.19 16.86
CA LYS A 6 21.02 -12.70 17.04
C LYS A 6 21.87 -12.42 15.80
N GLU A 7 21.29 -12.51 14.62
CA GLU A 7 21.97 -12.12 13.37
C GLU A 7 22.27 -10.62 13.34
N HIS A 8 21.39 -9.77 13.92
CA HIS A 8 21.67 -8.35 14.12
C HIS A 8 22.89 -8.11 15.03
N LYS A 9 22.94 -8.75 16.20
CA LYS A 9 24.11 -8.67 17.10
C LYS A 9 25.40 -9.16 16.45
N LEU A 10 25.31 -10.14 15.56
CA LEU A 10 26.46 -10.63 14.80
C LEU A 10 26.95 -9.58 13.80
N LYS A 11 26.03 -8.87 13.11
CA LYS A 11 26.38 -7.73 12.23
C LYS A 11 27.09 -6.61 12.98
N GLU A 12 26.61 -6.24 14.17
CA GLU A 12 27.26 -5.21 15.00
C GLU A 12 28.71 -5.57 15.37
N LYS A 13 28.96 -6.82 15.78
CA LYS A 13 30.32 -7.28 16.09
C LYS A 13 31.22 -7.33 14.86
N LEU A 14 30.67 -7.62 13.68
CA LEU A 14 31.42 -7.57 12.42
C LEU A 14 31.82 -6.14 12.06
N LEU A 15 30.90 -5.18 12.20
CA LEU A 15 31.17 -3.75 11.98
C LEU A 15 32.26 -3.22 12.91
N GLN A 16 32.25 -3.63 14.18
CA GLN A 16 33.30 -3.29 15.15
C GLN A 16 34.68 -3.80 14.70
N LYS A 17 34.77 -4.98 14.08
CA LYS A 17 36.04 -5.57 13.62
C LYS A 17 36.65 -4.84 12.42
N ILE A 18 35.84 -4.12 11.65
CA ILE A 18 36.28 -3.35 10.48
C ILE A 18 36.24 -1.83 10.72
N GLU A 19 35.95 -1.41 11.96
CA GLU A 19 35.90 0.00 12.39
C GLU A 19 34.89 0.87 11.62
N VAL A 20 33.82 0.25 11.11
CA VAL A 20 32.74 0.93 10.38
C VAL A 20 31.57 1.17 11.35
N LYS A 21 31.05 2.40 11.39
CA LYS A 21 29.97 2.77 12.33
C LYS A 21 28.58 2.30 11.91
N HIS A 22 28.30 2.27 10.60
CA HIS A 22 26.96 2.03 10.07
C HIS A 22 26.98 1.05 8.88
N ILE A 23 25.92 0.26 8.71
CA ILE A 23 25.80 -0.69 7.59
C ILE A 23 25.71 0.07 6.26
N GLU A 24 25.12 1.25 6.27
CA GLU A 24 24.91 2.19 5.15
C GLU A 24 26.22 2.64 4.50
N SER A 25 27.25 2.85 5.32
CA SER A 25 28.58 3.27 4.87
C SER A 25 29.44 2.16 4.27
N LEU A 26 28.99 0.89 4.27
CA LEU A 26 29.77 -0.21 3.70
C LEU A 26 29.89 -0.09 2.18
N THR A 27 31.12 0.14 1.73
CA THR A 27 31.50 0.16 0.32
C THR A 27 31.84 -1.23 -0.18
N ASN A 28 32.02 -1.39 -1.49
CA ASN A 28 32.47 -2.67 -2.05
C ASN A 28 33.86 -3.09 -1.50
N SER A 29 34.75 -2.12 -1.31
CA SER A 29 36.09 -2.33 -0.73
C SER A 29 36.01 -2.87 0.71
N ASP A 30 35.04 -2.42 1.51
CA ASP A 30 34.84 -2.92 2.87
C ASP A 30 34.41 -4.40 2.89
N PHE A 31 33.62 -4.83 1.91
CA PHE A 31 33.24 -6.24 1.78
C PHE A 31 34.38 -7.11 1.28
N GLU A 32 35.24 -6.60 0.40
CA GLU A 32 36.46 -7.27 -0.06
C GLU A 32 37.43 -7.45 1.11
N ARG A 33 37.67 -6.38 1.88
CA ARG A 33 38.47 -6.41 3.11
C ARG A 33 37.88 -7.37 4.14
N LEU A 34 36.58 -7.33 4.39
CA LEU A 34 35.92 -8.23 5.34
C LEU A 34 36.02 -9.70 4.90
N SER A 35 35.83 -9.98 3.61
CA SER A 35 36.02 -11.31 3.03
C SER A 35 37.44 -11.83 3.28
N GLN A 36 38.45 -10.98 3.06
CA GLN A 36 39.85 -11.33 3.28
C GLN A 36 40.14 -11.59 4.77
N LEU A 37 39.71 -10.70 5.66
CA LEU A 37 39.91 -10.86 7.11
C LEU A 37 39.23 -12.12 7.67
N ILE A 38 38.04 -12.45 7.16
CA ILE A 38 37.34 -13.69 7.53
C ILE A 38 38.14 -14.90 7.07
N PHE A 39 38.63 -14.89 5.82
CA PHE A 39 39.44 -15.98 5.29
C PHE A 39 40.73 -16.16 6.08
N GLU A 40 41.48 -15.10 6.35
CA GLU A 40 42.73 -15.14 7.13
C GLU A 40 42.53 -15.80 8.51
N ARG A 41 41.43 -15.48 9.18
CA ARG A 41 41.16 -15.95 10.55
C ARG A 41 40.47 -17.30 10.63
N THR A 42 39.60 -17.63 9.68
CA THR A 42 38.74 -18.83 9.73
C THR A 42 39.08 -19.89 8.68
N GLN A 43 40.00 -19.56 7.76
CA GLN A 43 40.38 -20.38 6.61
C GLN A 43 39.20 -20.79 5.72
N THR A 44 38.07 -20.08 5.84
CA THR A 44 36.84 -20.29 5.06
C THR A 44 36.54 -19.05 4.24
N MET A 45 36.44 -19.21 2.92
CA MET A 45 36.19 -18.09 2.02
C MET A 45 34.69 -17.79 1.92
N LEU A 46 34.28 -16.58 2.30
CA LEU A 46 32.92 -16.09 2.08
C LEU A 46 32.94 -15.06 0.96
N SER A 47 32.20 -15.29 -0.13
CA SER A 47 32.15 -14.35 -1.24
C SER A 47 31.61 -12.98 -0.80
N VAL A 48 32.09 -11.91 -1.44
CA VAL A 48 31.57 -10.54 -1.29
C VAL A 48 30.05 -10.50 -1.48
N THR A 49 29.51 -11.28 -2.41
CA THR A 49 28.06 -11.40 -2.63
C THR A 49 27.32 -12.05 -1.46
N THR A 50 27.92 -13.04 -0.81
CA THR A 50 27.35 -13.69 0.39
C THR A 50 27.33 -12.71 1.57
N LEU A 51 28.39 -11.92 1.74
CA LEU A 51 28.45 -10.88 2.77
C LEU A 51 27.43 -9.76 2.49
N LYS A 52 27.35 -9.26 1.26
CA LYS A 52 26.35 -8.26 0.86
C LYS A 52 24.91 -8.74 1.10
N ARG A 53 24.61 -10.02 0.83
CA ARG A 53 23.32 -10.63 1.14
C ARG A 53 23.07 -10.71 2.65
N PHE A 54 24.07 -11.10 3.44
CA PHE A 54 23.95 -11.12 4.90
C PHE A 54 23.65 -9.72 5.45
N PHE A 55 24.35 -8.68 4.98
CA PHE A 55 24.14 -7.29 5.39
C PHE A 55 22.91 -6.61 4.76
N GLY A 56 22.20 -7.25 3.84
CA GLY A 56 20.99 -6.70 3.21
C GLY A 56 21.26 -5.66 2.11
N LYS A 57 22.46 -5.64 1.52
CA LYS A 57 22.88 -4.70 0.46
C LYS A 57 22.49 -5.14 -0.97
N VAL A 58 21.90 -6.31 -1.11
CA VAL A 58 21.42 -6.86 -2.39
C VAL A 58 20.03 -7.42 -2.14
N SER A 59 19.11 -7.18 -3.08
CA SER A 59 17.76 -7.74 -3.02
C SER A 59 17.81 -9.27 -3.00
N VAL A 60 17.06 -9.85 -2.08
CA VAL A 60 16.91 -11.30 -1.90
C VAL A 60 15.41 -11.61 -1.83
N SER A 61 15.03 -12.84 -2.20
CA SER A 61 13.64 -13.29 -2.08
C SER A 61 13.19 -13.23 -0.60
N GLU A 62 11.90 -13.02 -0.37
CA GLU A 62 11.32 -12.88 0.98
C GLU A 62 11.62 -14.05 1.93
N ASN A 63 11.99 -15.22 1.39
CA ASN A 63 12.32 -16.44 2.13
C ASN A 63 13.82 -16.69 2.32
N TYR A 64 14.70 -15.79 1.88
CA TYR A 64 16.15 -15.99 2.00
C TYR A 64 16.59 -15.99 3.48
N LYS A 65 17.16 -17.11 3.91
CA LYS A 65 17.80 -17.27 5.22
C LYS A 65 19.28 -17.54 5.04
N THR A 66 20.12 -16.80 5.75
CA THR A 66 21.56 -17.05 5.74
C THR A 66 21.84 -18.48 6.21
N SER A 67 22.71 -19.18 5.49
CA SER A 67 23.03 -20.57 5.81
C SER A 67 23.68 -20.68 7.20
N ASN A 68 23.43 -21.79 7.92
CA ASN A 68 24.09 -22.02 9.21
C ASN A 68 25.61 -22.11 9.08
N SER A 69 26.13 -22.59 7.95
CA SER A 69 27.57 -22.61 7.66
C SER A 69 28.14 -21.19 7.62
N THR A 70 27.47 -20.27 6.91
CA THR A 70 27.87 -18.86 6.84
C THR A 70 27.81 -18.21 8.22
N LEU A 71 26.75 -18.46 8.99
CA LEU A 71 26.63 -17.95 10.36
C LEU A 71 27.73 -18.50 11.27
N ASN A 72 28.13 -19.76 11.09
CA ASN A 72 29.21 -20.37 11.85
C ASN A 72 30.55 -19.67 11.56
N THR A 73 30.91 -19.54 10.29
CA THR A 73 32.13 -18.84 9.86
C THR A 73 32.20 -17.41 10.39
N LEU A 74 31.10 -16.65 10.28
CA LEU A 74 31.04 -15.28 10.81
C LEU A 74 31.17 -15.24 12.34
N SER A 75 30.62 -16.23 13.06
CA SER A 75 30.73 -16.33 14.52
C SER A 75 32.17 -16.62 14.97
N CYS A 76 32.85 -17.52 14.25
CA CYS A 76 34.28 -17.81 14.43
C CYS A 76 35.14 -16.58 14.21
N PHE A 77 34.85 -15.80 13.17
CA PHE A 77 35.58 -14.57 12.91
C PHE A 77 35.46 -13.54 14.05
N VAL A 78 34.27 -13.39 14.65
CA VAL A 78 34.06 -12.46 15.78
C VAL A 78 34.50 -13.03 17.14
N GLY A 79 35.05 -14.25 17.19
CA GLY A 79 35.73 -14.82 18.35
C GLY A 79 34.93 -15.84 19.18
N TYR A 80 33.97 -16.55 18.58
CA TYR A 80 33.25 -17.66 19.21
C TYR A 80 33.54 -18.98 18.48
N ASP A 81 33.54 -20.12 19.15
CA ASP A 81 33.91 -21.40 18.52
C ASP A 81 32.87 -21.87 17.50
N SER A 82 31.62 -21.45 17.64
CA SER A 82 30.54 -21.76 16.69
C SER A 82 29.38 -20.76 16.74
N TRP A 83 28.50 -20.84 15.74
CA TRP A 83 27.21 -20.11 15.77
C TRP A 83 26.36 -20.52 16.97
N GLU A 84 26.36 -21.79 17.36
CA GLU A 84 25.60 -22.24 18.51
C GLU A 84 26.12 -21.62 19.82
N GLU A 85 27.45 -21.52 19.97
CA GLU A 85 28.06 -20.86 21.12
C GLU A 85 27.77 -19.36 21.13
N PHE A 86 27.87 -18.69 19.99
CA PHE A 86 27.43 -17.29 19.84
C PHE A 86 25.98 -17.11 20.29
N GLN A 87 25.10 -18.06 19.90
CA GLN A 87 23.70 -18.05 20.29
C GLN A 87 23.48 -18.30 21.78
N LYS A 88 24.34 -19.09 22.44
CA LYS A 88 24.32 -19.36 23.88
C LYS A 88 24.82 -18.16 24.69
N ALA A 89 25.94 -17.56 24.28
CA ALA A 89 26.52 -16.37 24.91
C ALA A 89 25.56 -15.16 24.86
N HIS A 90 24.70 -15.09 23.84
CA HIS A 90 23.69 -14.05 23.69
C HIS A 90 22.26 -14.56 23.97
N ARG A 91 22.10 -15.60 24.80
CA ARG A 91 20.79 -15.93 25.36
C ARG A 91 20.36 -14.81 26.32
N PRO A 92 19.09 -14.38 26.30
CA PRO A 92 18.57 -13.56 27.38
C PRO A 92 18.67 -14.37 28.67
N VAL A 93 19.38 -13.84 29.67
CA VAL A 93 19.51 -14.45 30.98
C VAL A 93 18.11 -14.58 31.57
N ARG A 94 17.62 -15.80 31.68
CA ARG A 94 16.47 -16.10 32.54
C ARG A 94 17.02 -16.17 33.96
N LEU A 95 16.70 -15.18 34.80
CA LEU A 95 16.92 -15.31 36.24
C LEU A 95 16.08 -16.47 36.76
N HIS A 96 16.71 -17.62 36.96
CA HIS A 96 16.14 -18.69 37.77
C HIS A 96 16.50 -18.40 39.22
N PHE A 97 15.59 -17.75 39.94
CA PHE A 97 15.65 -17.70 41.40
C PHE A 97 15.32 -19.10 41.94
N LYS A 98 16.31 -19.76 42.56
CA LYS A 98 16.04 -20.86 43.49
C LYS A 98 15.68 -20.23 44.83
N LEU A 99 14.41 -20.36 45.23
CA LEU A 99 13.99 -19.95 46.57
C LEU A 99 14.47 -21.00 47.59
N PRO A 100 15.15 -20.58 48.67
CA PRO A 100 15.34 -21.42 49.84
C PRO A 100 14.01 -21.46 50.60
N VAL A 101 13.51 -22.66 50.85
CA VAL A 101 12.39 -22.88 51.76
C VAL A 101 12.98 -22.87 53.16
N PHE A 102 12.62 -21.90 54.02
CA PHE A 102 12.33 -22.11 55.45
C PHE A 102 11.88 -20.81 56.16
N ASN A 103 10.56 -20.77 56.39
CA ASN A 103 9.80 -20.40 57.59
C ASN A 103 10.19 -19.21 58.53
N LYS A 104 9.16 -18.37 58.78
CA LYS A 104 8.88 -17.48 59.93
C LYS A 104 9.39 -16.03 60.01
N TRP A 105 9.23 -15.18 58.99
CA TRP A 105 9.24 -13.70 59.18
C TRP A 105 8.06 -13.04 58.44
N SER A 106 6.82 -13.18 58.94
CA SER A 106 5.60 -12.65 58.29
C SER A 106 5.34 -11.14 58.48
N VAL A 107 6.23 -10.41 59.16
CA VAL A 107 6.01 -8.98 59.45
C VAL A 107 6.83 -8.05 58.54
N PHE A 108 7.95 -8.52 57.97
CA PHE A 108 8.76 -7.69 57.05
C PHE A 108 8.41 -7.86 55.57
N GLY A 109 7.73 -8.95 55.20
CA GLY A 109 7.32 -9.21 53.82
C GLY A 109 6.21 -8.28 53.32
N SER A 110 5.35 -7.79 54.21
CA SER A 110 4.26 -6.88 53.83
C SER A 110 4.79 -5.50 53.44
N LEU A 111 5.79 -4.97 54.17
CA LEU A 111 6.37 -3.66 53.88
C LEU A 111 7.21 -3.66 52.60
N SER A 112 8.00 -4.72 52.35
CA SER A 112 8.76 -4.82 51.11
C SER A 112 7.86 -5.04 49.89
N LEU A 113 6.75 -5.80 50.05
CA LEU A 113 5.77 -5.97 48.98
C LEU A 113 5.03 -4.66 48.71
N PHE A 114 4.70 -3.89 49.76
CA PHE A 114 4.11 -2.56 49.60
C PHE A 114 5.07 -1.59 48.90
N ILE A 115 6.35 -1.61 49.24
CA ILE A 115 7.36 -0.77 48.59
C ILE A 115 7.59 -1.18 47.14
N VAL A 116 7.62 -2.48 46.83
CA VAL A 116 7.76 -2.97 45.45
C VAL A 116 6.50 -2.66 44.62
N VAL A 117 5.31 -2.86 45.18
CA VAL A 117 4.04 -2.53 44.51
C VAL A 117 3.90 -1.01 44.35
N ALA A 118 4.23 -0.22 45.37
CA ALA A 118 4.26 1.24 45.27
C ALA A 118 5.31 1.71 44.26
N PHE A 119 6.50 1.10 44.22
CA PHE A 119 7.53 1.40 43.25
C PHE A 119 7.08 1.07 41.82
N PHE A 120 6.41 -0.08 41.61
CA PHE A 120 5.84 -0.43 40.31
C PHE A 120 4.61 0.41 39.91
N LEU A 121 3.83 0.92 40.87
CA LEU A 121 2.73 1.86 40.65
C LEU A 121 3.22 3.31 40.44
N LEU A 122 4.39 3.66 40.97
CA LEU A 122 5.04 4.97 40.82
C LEU A 122 6.01 5.02 39.64
N LEU A 123 6.32 3.89 38.99
CA LEU A 123 7.02 3.90 37.71
C LEU A 123 6.10 4.62 36.71
N PRO A 124 6.53 5.77 36.13
CA PRO A 124 5.72 6.45 35.14
C PRO A 124 5.46 5.48 34.01
N THR A 125 4.19 5.17 33.78
CA THR A 125 3.77 4.46 32.57
C THR A 125 4.21 5.33 31.41
N SER A 126 5.29 4.95 30.75
CA SER A 126 5.77 5.62 29.55
C SER A 126 4.61 5.55 28.55
N GLU A 127 3.90 6.67 28.40
CA GLU A 127 2.86 6.80 27.39
C GLU A 127 3.52 6.48 26.06
N LYS A 128 3.04 5.43 25.40
CA LYS A 128 3.56 5.08 24.09
C LYS A 128 3.36 6.31 23.20
N PRO A 129 4.38 6.74 22.44
CA PRO A 129 4.22 7.81 21.49
C PRO A 129 3.09 7.45 20.52
N THR A 130 2.02 8.22 20.56
CA THR A 130 0.77 7.94 19.84
C THR A 130 0.45 9.16 18.98
N LEU A 131 0.22 8.95 17.69
CA LEU A 131 -0.40 9.94 16.82
C LEU A 131 -1.91 9.73 16.89
N GLU A 132 -2.63 10.75 17.31
CA GLU A 132 -4.09 10.84 17.15
C GLU A 132 -4.34 11.77 15.98
N ILE A 133 -5.02 11.29 14.93
CA ILE A 133 -5.36 12.07 13.75
C ILE A 133 -6.80 11.77 13.34
N GLY A 134 -7.56 12.81 13.04
CA GLY A 134 -8.97 12.70 12.71
C GLY A 134 -9.40 13.72 11.67
N LEU A 135 -10.41 13.36 10.89
CA LEU A 135 -11.04 14.26 9.93
C LEU A 135 -11.75 15.39 10.69
N ARG A 136 -11.43 16.64 10.36
CA ARG A 136 -12.08 17.81 10.95
C ARG A 136 -13.17 18.37 10.05
N LYS A 137 -12.81 18.65 8.80
CA LYS A 137 -13.66 19.45 7.90
C LYS A 137 -13.41 19.08 6.46
N LEU A 138 -14.52 18.93 5.73
CA LEU A 138 -14.59 19.01 4.28
C LEU A 138 -15.14 20.40 3.93
N SER A 139 -14.42 21.16 3.11
CA SER A 139 -14.80 22.52 2.73
C SER A 139 -14.67 22.72 1.23
N GLY A 140 -15.62 23.42 0.64
CA GLY A 140 -15.63 23.76 -0.78
C GLY A 140 -16.66 22.97 -1.58
N THR A 141 -16.82 23.38 -2.84
CA THR A 141 -17.64 22.66 -3.83
C THR A 141 -16.74 22.00 -4.86
N PHE A 142 -15.78 22.71 -5.46
CA PHE A 142 -14.56 22.19 -6.13
C PHE A 142 -13.52 23.32 -6.26
N PRO A 143 -12.22 23.07 -6.03
CA PRO A 143 -11.68 21.86 -5.43
C PRO A 143 -12.11 21.71 -3.96
N PHE A 144 -11.98 20.51 -3.38
CA PHE A 144 -12.32 20.25 -1.98
C PHE A 144 -11.09 20.34 -1.10
N THR A 145 -11.17 21.08 0.00
CA THR A 145 -10.14 21.05 1.04
C THR A 145 -10.57 20.12 2.16
N VAL A 146 -9.74 19.11 2.43
CA VAL A 146 -9.87 18.21 3.57
C VAL A 146 -8.87 18.63 4.62
N SER A 147 -9.34 18.90 5.83
CA SER A 147 -8.48 19.22 6.97
C SER A 147 -8.53 18.12 8.01
N PHE A 148 -7.36 17.75 8.51
CA PHE A 148 -7.17 16.79 9.58
C PHE A 148 -6.61 17.50 10.81
N ASP A 149 -7.25 17.30 11.95
CA ASP A 149 -6.64 17.68 13.22
C ASP A 149 -5.77 16.51 13.69
N TYR A 150 -4.59 16.82 14.22
CA TYR A 150 -3.68 15.81 14.73
C TYR A 150 -2.95 16.26 15.99
N GLN A 151 -2.54 15.29 16.80
CA GLN A 151 -1.69 15.47 17.97
C GLN A 151 -0.59 14.42 17.97
N ILE A 152 0.66 14.87 18.06
CA ILE A 152 1.83 14.01 18.20
C ILE A 152 2.23 13.97 19.66
N LYS A 153 2.22 12.77 20.26
CA LYS A 153 2.80 12.52 21.58
C LYS A 153 4.15 11.80 21.43
N GLY A 154 5.17 12.29 22.13
CA GLY A 154 6.53 11.71 22.17
C GLY A 154 7.51 12.25 21.12
N GLN A 155 8.64 11.56 20.94
CA GLN A 155 9.78 12.04 20.13
C GLN A 155 9.84 11.47 18.70
N ASP A 156 8.89 10.60 18.33
CA ASP A 156 8.89 10.00 17.00
C ASP A 156 8.49 11.00 15.91
N GLN A 157 9.07 10.83 14.71
CA GLN A 157 8.72 11.62 13.55
C GLN A 157 7.60 10.94 12.77
N TYR A 158 6.53 11.70 12.49
CA TYR A 158 5.41 11.23 11.68
C TYR A 158 5.36 11.99 10.36
N PHE A 159 4.86 11.31 9.34
CA PHE A 159 4.68 11.87 8.02
C PHE A 159 3.34 11.42 7.45
N VAL A 160 2.75 12.24 6.60
CA VAL A 160 1.53 11.91 5.87
C VAL A 160 1.83 11.79 4.37
N LYS A 161 1.16 10.86 3.71
CA LYS A 161 1.14 10.75 2.25
C LYS A 161 -0.30 10.69 1.76
N PHE A 162 -0.68 11.68 0.96
CA PHE A 162 -1.96 11.69 0.25
C PHE A 162 -1.82 10.89 -1.05
N GLU A 163 -2.71 9.94 -1.33
CA GLU A 163 -2.60 9.03 -2.49
C GLU A 163 -2.44 9.74 -3.85
N GLN A 164 -2.94 10.97 -3.98
CA GLN A 164 -2.83 11.78 -5.21
C GLN A 164 -1.39 12.28 -5.47
N TYR A 165 -0.53 12.34 -4.46
CA TYR A 165 0.82 12.88 -4.57
C TYR A 165 1.89 11.89 -4.10
N HIS A 166 3.07 12.02 -4.71
CA HIS A 166 4.21 11.16 -4.37
C HIS A 166 5.00 11.68 -3.16
N SER A 167 4.79 12.94 -2.76
CA SER A 167 5.51 13.57 -1.65
C SER A 167 5.06 13.03 -0.29
N LEU A 168 6.04 12.79 0.55
CA LEU A 168 5.87 12.47 1.96
C LEU A 168 6.00 13.77 2.75
N GLU A 169 4.95 14.21 3.43
CA GLU A 169 4.92 15.48 4.15
C GLU A 169 5.14 15.28 5.65
N PRO A 170 6.09 15.98 6.29
CA PRO A 170 6.32 15.85 7.73
C PRO A 170 5.17 16.43 8.55
N LEU A 171 4.78 15.73 9.62
CA LEU A 171 3.88 16.25 10.65
C LEU A 171 4.73 16.81 11.80
N SER A 172 4.56 18.09 12.12
CA SER A 172 5.28 18.75 13.23
C SER A 172 4.42 18.80 14.48
N ALA A 173 5.03 18.62 15.65
CA ALA A 173 4.35 18.82 16.93
C ALA A 173 3.94 20.29 17.17
N ASP A 174 4.53 21.25 16.44
CA ASP A 174 4.21 22.68 16.53
C ASP A 174 2.84 23.03 15.92
N TYR A 175 2.30 22.14 15.07
CA TYR A 175 1.03 22.35 14.40
C TYR A 175 0.00 21.31 14.87
N GLN A 176 -1.26 21.70 14.84
CA GLN A 176 -2.38 20.83 15.21
C GLN A 176 -3.24 20.44 14.00
N ARG A 177 -2.86 20.88 12.80
CA ARG A 177 -3.64 20.69 11.57
C ARG A 177 -2.74 20.49 10.37
N ILE A 178 -3.19 19.60 9.48
CA ILE A 178 -2.74 19.52 8.10
C ILE A 178 -3.95 19.51 7.17
N SER A 179 -3.80 20.03 5.96
CA SER A 179 -4.89 20.06 4.99
C SER A 179 -4.41 19.73 3.60
N HIS A 180 -5.27 19.09 2.83
CA HIS A 180 -5.02 18.73 1.44
C HIS A 180 -6.16 19.17 0.53
N ILE A 181 -5.82 19.54 -0.70
CA ILE A 181 -6.79 19.93 -1.72
C ILE A 181 -6.97 18.77 -2.69
N TYR A 182 -8.21 18.31 -2.85
CA TYR A 182 -8.60 17.27 -3.80
C TYR A 182 -9.32 17.93 -4.97
N GLU A 183 -8.75 17.80 -6.17
CA GLU A 183 -9.29 18.42 -7.38
C GLU A 183 -10.43 17.62 -8.01
N PHE A 184 -10.50 16.32 -7.70
CA PHE A 184 -11.44 15.37 -8.29
C PHE A 184 -12.13 14.52 -7.21
N PRO A 185 -13.35 14.01 -7.50
CA PRO A 185 -14.05 13.12 -6.60
C PRO A 185 -13.40 11.73 -6.57
N GLY A 186 -13.55 11.04 -5.45
CA GLY A 186 -13.04 9.69 -5.28
C GLY A 186 -12.93 9.29 -3.81
N PHE A 187 -12.46 8.06 -3.60
CA PHE A 187 -12.19 7.49 -2.29
C PHE A 187 -10.69 7.25 -2.14
N TYR A 188 -10.04 8.05 -1.28
CA TYR A 188 -8.59 8.16 -1.22
C TYR A 188 -8.04 7.67 0.11
N ASN A 189 -6.96 6.89 0.05
CA ASN A 189 -6.17 6.53 1.22
C ASN A 189 -5.20 7.65 1.58
N ILE A 190 -4.98 7.82 2.88
CA ILE A 190 -4.05 8.77 3.46
C ILE A 190 -3.18 7.98 4.42
N LEU A 191 -1.94 7.73 3.99
CA LEU A 191 -1.03 6.83 4.69
C LEU A 191 -0.23 7.64 5.70
N ILE A 192 -0.27 7.17 6.95
CA ILE A 192 0.56 7.73 8.01
C ILE A 192 1.81 6.88 8.14
N TYR A 193 2.95 7.53 7.94
CA TYR A 193 4.26 6.93 8.12
C TYR A 193 4.87 7.37 9.45
N LYS A 194 5.54 6.44 10.10
CA LYS A 194 6.36 6.70 11.28
C LYS A 194 7.81 6.40 10.94
N LYS A 195 8.69 7.35 11.26
CA LYS A 195 10.13 7.16 11.29
C LYS A 195 10.59 7.20 12.74
N ARG A 196 11.15 6.09 13.20
CA ARG A 196 11.75 6.01 14.54
C ARG A 196 13.21 6.43 14.45
N GLU A 197 13.68 7.12 15.48
CA GLU A 197 15.10 7.44 15.60
C GLU A 197 15.93 6.14 15.53
N GLY A 198 16.98 6.14 14.70
CA GLY A 198 17.83 4.96 14.46
C GLY A 198 17.25 3.89 13.52
N ILE A 199 16.06 4.10 12.92
CA ILE A 199 15.51 3.23 11.87
C ILE A 199 15.38 4.03 10.57
N GLU A 200 16.04 3.58 9.51
CA GLU A 200 16.04 4.30 8.23
C GLU A 200 14.70 4.22 7.48
N ASN A 201 13.95 3.14 7.68
CA ASN A 201 12.73 2.89 6.92
C ASN A 201 11.50 3.55 7.54
N TYR A 202 10.69 4.16 6.68
CA TYR A 202 9.34 4.60 7.01
C TYR A 202 8.41 3.38 7.13
N GLN A 203 7.63 3.32 8.21
CA GLN A 203 6.62 2.28 8.39
C GLN A 203 5.23 2.90 8.34
N VAL A 204 4.32 2.33 7.54
CA VAL A 204 2.90 2.71 7.59
C VAL A 204 2.32 2.24 8.92
N VAL A 205 1.92 3.19 9.76
CA VAL A 205 1.39 2.94 11.11
C VAL A 205 -0.12 3.13 11.21
N ASP A 206 -0.70 3.93 10.30
CA ASP A 206 -2.13 4.17 10.25
C ASP A 206 -2.54 4.48 8.80
N THR A 207 -3.82 4.33 8.48
CA THR A 207 -4.40 4.69 7.19
C THR A 207 -5.75 5.35 7.44
N LEU A 208 -5.86 6.61 7.03
CA LEU A 208 -7.13 7.33 7.02
C LEU A 208 -7.71 7.31 5.62
N GLN A 209 -9.00 7.61 5.55
CA GLN A 209 -9.71 7.66 4.29
C GLN A 209 -10.42 9.00 4.12
N ALA A 210 -10.37 9.54 2.91
CA ALA A 210 -11.14 10.71 2.52
C ALA A 210 -12.06 10.33 1.36
N HIS A 211 -13.37 10.44 1.60
CA HIS A 211 -14.37 10.25 0.57
C HIS A 211 -14.84 11.60 0.02
N ILE A 212 -14.33 11.95 -1.16
CA ILE A 212 -14.72 13.16 -1.88
C ILE A 212 -15.91 12.82 -2.77
N GLN A 213 -17.11 13.15 -2.31
CA GLN A 213 -18.35 12.81 -3.00
C GLN A 213 -18.73 13.86 -4.06
N TYR A 214 -19.39 13.42 -5.13
CA TYR A 214 -20.01 14.31 -6.13
C TYR A 214 -21.45 13.87 -6.41
N PRO A 215 -22.41 14.79 -6.65
CA PRO A 215 -23.81 14.42 -6.86
C PRO A 215 -24.06 13.46 -8.02
N ASP A 216 -23.20 13.44 -9.02
CA ASP A 216 -23.34 12.59 -10.21
C ASP A 216 -21.96 12.16 -10.75
N TRP A 217 -21.89 11.69 -11.98
CA TRP A 217 -20.64 11.47 -12.70
C TRP A 217 -19.89 12.79 -12.92
N MET A 218 -18.58 12.76 -12.66
CA MET A 218 -17.65 13.82 -13.07
C MET A 218 -16.60 13.25 -14.02
N GLY A 219 -16.31 13.99 -15.07
CA GLY A 219 -15.22 13.70 -15.99
C GLY A 219 -13.94 14.45 -15.66
N GLU A 220 -12.82 13.81 -15.95
CA GLU A 220 -11.48 14.38 -16.03
C GLU A 220 -10.89 14.04 -17.41
N THR A 221 -10.18 14.98 -18.02
CA THR A 221 -9.36 14.74 -19.20
C THR A 221 -7.96 15.32 -19.00
N TYR A 222 -6.92 14.64 -19.47
CA TYR A 222 -5.51 15.06 -19.34
C TYR A 222 -4.65 14.47 -20.46
N HIS A 223 -3.55 15.12 -20.85
CA HIS A 223 -2.68 14.57 -21.89
C HIS A 223 -1.82 13.41 -21.37
N SER A 224 -1.32 12.59 -22.28
CA SER A 224 -0.38 11.53 -21.90
C SER A 224 0.94 12.09 -21.35
N GLY A 225 1.43 11.50 -20.26
CA GLY A 225 2.71 11.85 -19.62
C GLY A 225 2.63 12.81 -18.43
N THR A 226 1.54 13.59 -18.27
CA THR A 226 1.35 14.45 -17.08
C THR A 226 -0.13 14.62 -16.73
N LYS A 227 -0.42 14.81 -15.44
CA LYS A 227 -1.73 15.23 -14.94
C LYS A 227 -1.79 16.73 -14.61
N SER A 228 -0.70 17.47 -14.80
CA SER A 228 -0.62 18.90 -14.47
C SER A 228 -1.57 19.79 -15.29
N ASP A 229 -2.06 19.29 -16.41
CA ASP A 229 -2.98 19.99 -17.31
C ASP A 229 -4.41 19.45 -17.26
N ALA A 230 -4.71 18.59 -16.28
CA ALA A 230 -6.01 17.96 -16.13
C ALA A 230 -7.15 18.99 -16.12
N LYS A 231 -8.19 18.72 -16.91
CA LYS A 231 -9.39 19.55 -17.03
C LYS A 231 -10.59 18.77 -16.55
N ARG A 232 -11.47 19.46 -15.81
CA ARG A 232 -12.76 18.93 -15.35
C ARG A 232 -13.79 19.00 -16.46
N VAL A 233 -14.51 17.91 -16.66
CA VAL A 233 -15.69 17.81 -17.54
C VAL A 233 -16.91 17.59 -16.63
N LEU A 234 -17.66 18.65 -16.36
CA LEU A 234 -18.74 18.63 -15.35
C LEU A 234 -20.06 18.00 -15.84
N GLN A 235 -20.23 17.84 -17.14
CA GLN A 235 -21.44 17.28 -17.76
C GLN A 235 -21.11 15.94 -18.39
N VAL A 236 -21.03 14.88 -17.59
CA VAL A 236 -20.90 13.51 -18.08
C VAL A 236 -22.22 12.81 -17.80
N ASP A 237 -23.16 12.91 -18.75
CA ASP A 237 -24.49 12.34 -18.58
C ASP A 237 -24.45 10.83 -18.84
N TYR A 238 -24.91 10.04 -17.87
CA TYR A 238 -25.07 8.60 -18.05
C TYR A 238 -26.50 8.27 -18.47
N ASN A 239 -26.72 8.12 -19.77
CA ASN A 239 -28.00 7.71 -20.36
C ASN A 239 -27.88 6.29 -20.95
N GLY A 240 -27.29 5.39 -20.17
CA GLY A 240 -27.00 4.01 -20.57
C GLY A 240 -25.64 3.84 -21.21
N GLU A 241 -25.12 4.87 -21.87
CA GLU A 241 -23.74 4.97 -22.34
C GLU A 241 -22.98 6.06 -21.56
N LEU A 242 -21.72 5.78 -21.21
CA LEU A 242 -20.81 6.64 -20.48
C LEU A 242 -19.55 6.86 -21.32
N MET A 243 -19.28 8.12 -21.67
CA MET A 243 -18.14 8.53 -22.47
C MET A 243 -17.89 10.04 -22.29
N ILE A 244 -16.62 10.45 -22.41
CA ILE A 244 -16.27 11.85 -22.69
C ILE A 244 -15.96 11.98 -24.18
N SER A 245 -16.79 12.73 -24.89
CA SER A 245 -16.67 12.95 -26.34
C SER A 245 -15.50 13.89 -26.68
N PRO A 246 -14.97 13.83 -27.91
CA PRO A 246 -13.94 14.78 -28.34
C PRO A 246 -14.42 16.25 -28.28
N SER A 247 -15.72 16.49 -28.52
CA SER A 247 -16.29 17.85 -28.41
C SER A 247 -16.32 18.36 -26.98
N GLN A 248 -16.54 17.51 -25.98
CA GLN A 248 -16.43 17.88 -24.57
C GLN A 248 -14.98 18.20 -24.19
N VAL A 249 -14.01 17.47 -24.72
CA VAL A 249 -12.56 17.72 -24.52
C VAL A 249 -12.15 19.08 -25.09
N VAL A 250 -12.55 19.38 -26.33
CA VAL A 250 -12.28 20.69 -26.95
C VAL A 250 -12.98 21.83 -26.18
N LYS A 251 -14.22 21.61 -25.70
CA LYS A 251 -14.98 22.60 -24.93
C LYS A 251 -14.28 23.02 -23.63
N VAL A 252 -13.51 22.13 -23.01
CA VAL A 252 -12.71 22.44 -21.81
C VAL A 252 -11.31 23.00 -22.14
N GLY A 253 -11.06 23.33 -23.41
CA GLY A 253 -9.84 23.96 -23.88
C GLY A 253 -8.65 23.01 -23.98
N MET A 254 -8.89 21.70 -24.10
CA MET A 254 -7.85 20.69 -24.29
C MET A 254 -7.69 20.37 -25.79
N ASP A 255 -6.45 20.20 -26.23
CA ASP A 255 -6.16 19.71 -27.57
C ASP A 255 -6.61 18.25 -27.68
N SER A 256 -7.48 17.96 -28.65
CA SER A 256 -7.96 16.61 -28.88
C SER A 256 -7.17 15.87 -29.97
N SER A 257 -6.22 16.54 -30.64
CA SER A 257 -5.39 15.92 -31.67
C SER A 257 -4.31 15.02 -31.08
N SER A 258 -3.68 15.43 -29.98
CA SER A 258 -2.72 14.61 -29.23
C SER A 258 -3.41 13.52 -28.38
N LEU A 259 -2.62 12.54 -27.91
CA LEU A 259 -3.13 11.48 -27.04
C LEU A 259 -3.53 12.05 -25.67
N TYR A 260 -4.81 11.89 -25.34
CA TYR A 260 -5.36 12.22 -24.04
C TYR A 260 -6.03 11.02 -23.39
N PHE A 261 -6.21 11.11 -22.08
CA PHE A 261 -6.93 10.17 -21.24
C PHE A 261 -8.21 10.80 -20.75
N THR A 262 -9.24 9.99 -20.60
CA THR A 262 -10.52 10.37 -19.99
C THR A 262 -10.78 9.50 -18.78
N SER A 263 -11.37 10.09 -17.75
CA SER A 263 -11.72 9.42 -16.50
C SER A 263 -13.11 9.90 -16.08
N MET A 264 -14.09 9.01 -16.13
CA MET A 264 -15.44 9.24 -15.60
C MET A 264 -15.53 8.64 -14.20
N MET A 265 -15.82 9.46 -13.22
CA MET A 265 -15.78 9.13 -11.80
C MET A 265 -17.16 9.28 -11.18
N TYR A 266 -17.62 8.23 -10.51
CA TYR A 266 -18.79 8.24 -9.66
C TYR A 266 -18.35 7.94 -8.22
N SER A 267 -18.61 8.86 -7.28
CA SER A 267 -18.07 8.79 -5.92
C SER A 267 -19.18 9.07 -4.91
N LYS A 268 -19.84 7.99 -4.48
CA LYS A 268 -20.87 7.95 -3.43
C LYS A 268 -20.97 6.53 -2.88
N PRO A 269 -21.32 6.37 -1.58
CA PRO A 269 -21.60 5.04 -1.04
C PRO A 269 -22.77 4.41 -1.79
N MET A 270 -22.57 3.20 -2.30
CA MET A 270 -23.60 2.40 -2.94
C MET A 270 -23.91 1.19 -2.06
N PRO A 271 -25.18 0.75 -1.92
CA PRO A 271 -25.54 -0.45 -1.16
C PRO A 271 -25.18 -1.73 -1.92
N VAL A 272 -23.90 -1.87 -2.27
CA VAL A 272 -23.31 -3.03 -2.96
C VAL A 272 -22.11 -3.46 -2.12
N ASP A 273 -22.16 -4.68 -1.58
CA ASP A 273 -21.03 -5.28 -0.88
C ASP A 273 -20.09 -5.94 -1.90
N LEU A 274 -18.89 -5.41 -2.07
CA LEU A 274 -17.92 -5.96 -3.03
C LEU A 274 -17.39 -7.34 -2.64
N ASP A 275 -17.69 -7.85 -1.44
CA ASP A 275 -17.38 -9.21 -1.02
C ASP A 275 -18.44 -10.26 -1.43
N ASP A 276 -19.66 -9.82 -1.77
CA ASP A 276 -20.74 -10.65 -2.34
C ASP A 276 -21.58 -9.83 -3.35
N PHE A 277 -21.09 -9.72 -4.58
CA PHE A 277 -21.78 -8.98 -5.66
C PHE A 277 -21.62 -9.61 -7.03
N SER A 278 -22.47 -9.16 -7.96
CA SER A 278 -22.27 -9.27 -9.39
C SER A 278 -22.22 -7.89 -10.04
N PHE A 279 -21.36 -7.75 -11.04
CA PHE A 279 -21.32 -6.63 -11.97
C PHE A 279 -21.45 -7.15 -13.39
N GLU A 280 -22.26 -6.47 -14.19
CA GLU A 280 -22.37 -6.64 -15.63
C GLU A 280 -22.20 -5.27 -16.28
N GLY A 281 -21.41 -5.20 -17.34
CA GLY A 281 -21.31 -4.00 -18.16
C GLY A 281 -20.64 -4.29 -19.49
N PHE A 282 -20.67 -3.31 -20.39
CA PHE A 282 -19.99 -3.40 -21.67
C PHE A 282 -18.95 -2.30 -21.78
N LEU A 283 -17.82 -2.65 -22.41
CA LEU A 283 -16.77 -1.70 -22.75
C LEU A 283 -16.50 -1.72 -24.25
N GLN A 284 -16.09 -0.58 -24.78
CA GLN A 284 -15.61 -0.42 -26.14
C GLN A 284 -14.43 0.54 -26.13
N MET A 285 -13.32 0.13 -26.74
CA MET A 285 -12.12 0.96 -26.81
C MET A 285 -12.29 2.07 -27.83
N ASP A 286 -11.45 3.11 -27.73
CA ASP A 286 -11.39 4.14 -28.75
C ASP A 286 -11.02 3.56 -30.11
N THR A 287 -11.81 3.91 -31.12
CA THR A 287 -11.70 3.39 -32.47
C THR A 287 -10.85 4.25 -33.38
N HIS A 288 -10.34 5.39 -32.89
CA HIS A 288 -9.57 6.33 -33.69
C HIS A 288 -8.28 5.67 -34.21
N GLN A 289 -8.02 5.83 -35.51
CA GLN A 289 -6.85 5.26 -36.18
C GLN A 289 -5.67 6.24 -36.06
N ASP A 290 -4.95 6.16 -34.95
CA ASP A 290 -3.68 6.86 -34.76
C ASP A 290 -2.55 5.86 -34.51
N GLU A 291 -1.32 6.34 -34.63
CA GLU A 291 -0.05 5.62 -34.41
C GLU A 291 0.17 5.15 -32.95
N ASP A 292 -0.72 5.46 -32.01
CA ASP A 292 -0.59 5.02 -30.61
C ASP A 292 -0.93 3.54 -30.44
N PHE A 293 0.09 2.72 -30.24
CA PHE A 293 0.00 1.25 -30.34
C PHE A 293 -0.69 0.53 -29.17
N CYS A 294 -0.99 1.16 -28.02
CA CYS A 294 -1.58 0.47 -26.86
C CYS A 294 -2.61 1.30 -26.07
N LYS A 295 -3.73 1.64 -26.71
CA LYS A 295 -4.88 2.31 -26.06
C LYS A 295 -5.63 1.35 -25.13
N TRP A 296 -5.67 1.64 -23.83
CA TRP A 296 -6.31 0.81 -22.82
C TRP A 296 -7.63 1.41 -22.31
N ILE A 297 -8.38 0.56 -21.61
CA ILE A 297 -9.63 0.91 -20.95
C ILE A 297 -9.70 0.23 -19.59
N ASP A 298 -10.08 0.98 -18.57
CA ASP A 298 -10.05 0.58 -17.17
C ASP A 298 -11.43 0.61 -16.54
N LEU A 299 -11.71 -0.40 -15.73
CA LEU A 299 -12.77 -0.37 -14.73
C LEU A 299 -12.16 -0.51 -13.35
N GLN A 300 -12.39 0.48 -12.49
CA GLN A 300 -11.98 0.46 -11.08
C GLN A 300 -13.21 0.59 -10.17
N LEU A 301 -13.38 -0.39 -9.29
CA LEU A 301 -14.35 -0.42 -8.20
C LEU A 301 -13.57 -0.27 -6.88
N THR A 302 -13.91 0.73 -6.07
CA THR A 302 -13.21 1.01 -4.80
C THR A 302 -14.15 0.75 -3.64
N GLY A 303 -13.75 -0.12 -2.72
CA GLY A 303 -14.51 -0.48 -1.53
C GLY A 303 -14.20 0.40 -0.32
N GLU A 304 -14.97 0.25 0.77
CA GLU A 304 -14.91 1.11 1.96
C GLU A 304 -13.60 1.01 2.72
N PHE A 305 -12.80 -0.03 2.50
CA PHE A 305 -11.44 -0.13 3.05
C PHE A 305 -10.36 0.49 2.13
N GLY A 306 -10.77 1.20 1.08
CA GLY A 306 -9.85 1.79 0.09
C GLY A 306 -9.19 0.75 -0.84
N ARG A 307 -9.62 -0.52 -0.71
CA ARG A 307 -9.19 -1.66 -1.52
C ARG A 307 -10.00 -1.70 -2.82
N LYS A 308 -9.42 -2.29 -3.86
CA LYS A 308 -9.92 -2.09 -5.23
C LYS A 308 -10.07 -3.42 -5.97
N ILE A 309 -11.07 -3.46 -6.84
CA ILE A 309 -11.07 -4.29 -8.05
C ILE A 309 -10.74 -3.34 -9.20
N TRP A 310 -9.54 -3.42 -9.77
CA TRP A 310 -9.11 -2.60 -10.89
C TRP A 310 -8.64 -3.51 -12.02
N LEU A 311 -9.36 -3.48 -13.13
CA LEU A 311 -9.07 -4.24 -14.33
C LEU A 311 -8.72 -3.28 -15.47
N THR A 312 -7.55 -3.47 -16.08
CA THR A 312 -7.12 -2.76 -17.28
C THR A 312 -7.14 -3.72 -18.46
N PHE A 313 -7.98 -3.42 -19.44
CA PHE A 313 -8.07 -4.14 -20.70
C PHE A 313 -7.26 -3.41 -21.77
N VAL A 314 -6.57 -4.18 -22.60
CA VAL A 314 -5.61 -3.66 -23.58
C VAL A 314 -5.83 -4.28 -24.95
N PRO A 315 -5.35 -3.69 -26.05
CA PRO A 315 -5.42 -4.32 -27.36
C PRO A 315 -4.53 -5.56 -27.44
N GLU A 316 -4.75 -6.40 -28.46
CA GLU A 316 -3.86 -7.52 -28.76
C GLU A 316 -2.40 -7.06 -28.95
N GLY A 317 -1.46 -7.75 -28.29
CA GLY A 317 -0.03 -7.39 -28.28
C GLY A 317 0.39 -6.37 -27.22
N CYS A 318 -0.54 -5.87 -26.40
CA CYS A 318 -0.29 -4.87 -25.36
C CYS A 318 -0.42 -5.39 -23.93
N ASP A 319 -0.38 -6.70 -23.72
CA ASP A 319 -0.55 -7.37 -22.42
C ASP A 319 0.42 -6.88 -21.34
N ARG A 320 1.60 -6.37 -21.72
CA ARG A 320 2.53 -5.67 -20.80
C ARG A 320 1.86 -4.53 -20.02
N TRP A 321 0.90 -3.83 -20.62
CA TRP A 321 0.19 -2.70 -20.01
C TRP A 321 -1.09 -3.12 -19.27
N ALA A 322 -1.46 -4.40 -19.33
CA ALA A 322 -2.58 -4.90 -18.55
C ALA A 322 -2.21 -4.94 -17.05
N LYS A 323 -3.12 -4.42 -16.23
CA LYS A 323 -3.02 -4.33 -14.78
C LYS A 323 -4.26 -4.92 -14.15
N VAL A 324 -4.05 -5.70 -13.09
CA VAL A 324 -5.11 -6.32 -12.32
C VAL A 324 -4.81 -6.09 -10.85
N VAL A 325 -5.73 -5.43 -10.15
CA VAL A 325 -5.70 -5.29 -8.69
C VAL A 325 -6.97 -5.90 -8.14
N ILE A 326 -6.83 -6.85 -7.22
CA ILE A 326 -7.93 -7.46 -6.46
C ILE A 326 -7.54 -7.45 -4.99
N SER A 327 -8.08 -6.51 -4.23
CA SER A 327 -7.76 -6.31 -2.82
C SER A 327 -6.26 -6.21 -2.56
N GLU A 328 -5.65 -7.13 -1.78
CA GLU A 328 -4.20 -7.15 -1.51
C GLU A 328 -3.34 -7.63 -2.69
N HIS A 329 -3.95 -8.19 -3.73
CA HIS A 329 -3.23 -8.73 -4.88
C HIS A 329 -3.09 -7.69 -5.99
N GLN A 330 -1.86 -7.48 -6.45
CA GLN A 330 -1.56 -6.66 -7.62
C GLN A 330 -0.74 -7.47 -8.61
N ARG A 331 -1.16 -7.43 -9.89
CA ARG A 331 -0.48 -8.03 -11.02
C ARG A 331 -0.36 -6.99 -12.13
N ASP A 332 0.80 -6.96 -12.76
CA ASP A 332 1.08 -6.16 -13.94
C ASP A 332 1.68 -7.06 -15.03
N GLY A 333 1.61 -6.58 -16.28
CA GLY A 333 2.16 -7.29 -17.43
C GLY A 333 3.70 -7.25 -17.51
N TYR A 334 4.40 -6.61 -16.56
CA TYR A 334 5.87 -6.67 -16.49
C TYR A 334 6.34 -8.00 -15.89
N HIS A 335 5.60 -8.49 -14.89
CA HIS A 335 6.00 -9.66 -14.11
C HIS A 335 5.05 -10.85 -14.26
N HIS A 336 3.89 -10.67 -14.91
CA HIS A 336 2.87 -11.69 -15.03
C HIS A 336 2.31 -11.76 -16.44
N ASP A 337 1.93 -12.96 -16.86
CA ASP A 337 1.11 -13.14 -18.06
C ASP A 337 -0.32 -12.63 -17.78
N ASN A 338 -0.69 -11.58 -18.52
CA ASN A 338 -2.01 -10.94 -18.49
C ASN A 338 -2.68 -10.96 -19.88
N GLN A 339 -2.28 -11.88 -20.76
CA GLN A 339 -2.85 -12.02 -22.11
C GLN A 339 -4.37 -12.19 -22.12
N ALA A 340 -4.94 -12.75 -21.06
CA ALA A 340 -6.39 -12.93 -20.93
C ALA A 340 -7.19 -11.60 -20.86
N PHE A 341 -6.51 -10.46 -20.64
CA PHE A 341 -7.10 -9.11 -20.63
C PHE A 341 -6.97 -8.38 -21.97
N MET A 342 -6.46 -9.05 -23.01
CA MET A 342 -6.40 -8.50 -24.36
C MET A 342 -7.77 -8.52 -25.05
N ILE A 343 -8.13 -7.41 -25.67
CA ILE A 343 -9.32 -7.22 -26.50
C ILE A 343 -8.89 -7.29 -27.97
N LYS A 344 -9.46 -8.25 -28.71
CA LYS A 344 -9.12 -8.50 -30.11
C LYS A 344 -9.74 -7.49 -31.07
N ASP A 345 -10.99 -7.13 -30.86
CA ASP A 345 -11.73 -6.26 -31.77
C ASP A 345 -12.16 -4.97 -31.06
N LYS A 346 -11.27 -3.98 -31.05
CA LYS A 346 -11.51 -2.67 -30.43
C LYS A 346 -12.80 -1.97 -30.90
N MET A 347 -13.33 -2.33 -32.07
CA MET A 347 -14.55 -1.74 -32.63
C MET A 347 -15.83 -2.32 -32.04
N LYS A 348 -15.76 -3.46 -31.34
CA LYS A 348 -16.95 -4.13 -30.78
C LYS A 348 -17.13 -3.81 -29.31
N TRP A 349 -18.38 -3.96 -28.88
CA TRP A 349 -18.71 -4.02 -27.47
C TRP A 349 -18.28 -5.37 -26.90
N HIS A 350 -17.56 -5.33 -25.80
CA HIS A 350 -17.14 -6.51 -25.05
C HIS A 350 -17.87 -6.54 -23.71
N GLN A 351 -18.54 -7.64 -23.42
CA GLN A 351 -19.26 -7.80 -22.17
C GLN A 351 -18.30 -8.23 -21.08
N VAL A 352 -18.29 -7.51 -19.97
CA VAL A 352 -17.51 -7.83 -18.77
C VAL A 352 -18.46 -8.16 -17.64
N ASN A 353 -18.27 -9.34 -17.06
CA ASN A 353 -18.95 -9.78 -15.86
C ASN A 353 -17.92 -9.98 -14.75
N ILE A 354 -18.19 -9.42 -13.58
CA ILE A 354 -17.38 -9.61 -12.37
C ILE A 354 -18.28 -10.18 -11.31
N GLN A 355 -17.83 -11.22 -10.63
CA GLN A 355 -18.53 -11.77 -9.48
C GLN A 355 -17.56 -11.92 -8.33
N SER A 356 -17.91 -11.41 -7.15
CA SER A 356 -17.23 -11.76 -5.91
C SER A 356 -18.15 -12.60 -5.06
N LYS A 357 -17.64 -13.71 -4.53
CA LYS A 357 -18.34 -14.53 -3.55
C LYS A 357 -17.35 -15.34 -2.73
N ASN A 358 -17.53 -15.36 -1.41
CA ASN A 358 -16.69 -16.13 -0.47
C ASN A 358 -15.18 -15.84 -0.60
N GLY A 359 -14.81 -14.56 -0.76
CA GLY A 359 -13.40 -14.14 -0.89
C GLY A 359 -12.75 -14.56 -2.21
N VAL A 360 -13.54 -14.80 -3.26
CA VAL A 360 -13.05 -15.14 -4.61
C VAL A 360 -13.72 -14.22 -5.63
N VAL A 361 -12.90 -13.47 -6.37
CA VAL A 361 -13.33 -12.71 -7.54
C VAL A 361 -13.15 -13.56 -8.80
N LYS A 362 -14.19 -13.62 -9.63
CA LYS A 362 -14.18 -14.16 -10.98
C LYS A 362 -14.46 -13.06 -11.99
N VAL A 363 -13.72 -13.06 -13.10
CA VAL A 363 -13.95 -12.16 -14.22
C VAL A 363 -14.18 -12.98 -15.48
N VAL A 364 -15.27 -12.66 -16.17
CA VAL A 364 -15.67 -13.27 -17.44
C VAL A 364 -15.79 -12.17 -18.49
N VAL A 365 -15.14 -12.35 -19.63
CA VAL A 365 -15.23 -11.46 -20.79
C VAL A 365 -15.77 -12.24 -21.98
N ASP A 366 -16.84 -11.75 -22.59
CA ASP A 366 -17.52 -12.40 -23.73
C ASP A 366 -17.81 -13.89 -23.49
N GLY A 367 -18.29 -14.22 -22.30
CA GLY A 367 -18.61 -15.60 -21.90
C GLY A 367 -17.40 -16.48 -21.54
N LYS A 368 -16.16 -15.99 -21.69
CA LYS A 368 -14.95 -16.71 -21.29
C LYS A 368 -14.45 -16.22 -19.93
N GLN A 369 -14.29 -17.13 -18.96
CA GLN A 369 -13.63 -16.80 -17.70
C GLN A 369 -12.14 -16.49 -17.94
N ILE A 370 -11.71 -15.28 -17.59
CA ILE A 370 -10.33 -14.80 -17.78
C ILE A 370 -9.55 -14.69 -16.46
N LEU A 371 -10.24 -14.59 -15.32
CA LEU A 371 -9.63 -14.50 -14.00
C LEU A 371 -10.45 -15.26 -12.97
N GLN A 372 -9.75 -15.91 -12.05
CA GLN A 372 -10.28 -16.34 -10.76
C GLN A 372 -9.20 -16.09 -9.71
N GLN A 373 -9.47 -15.19 -8.76
CA GLN A 373 -8.51 -14.73 -7.75
C GLN A 373 -9.14 -14.80 -6.36
N LYS A 374 -8.51 -15.55 -5.46
CA LYS A 374 -8.85 -15.52 -4.04
C LYS A 374 -8.21 -14.28 -3.41
N TYR A 375 -8.85 -13.71 -2.41
CA TYR A 375 -8.33 -12.62 -1.59
C TYR A 375 -8.75 -12.83 -0.13
N GLN A 376 -8.08 -12.13 0.79
CA GLN A 376 -8.25 -12.28 2.24
C GLN A 376 -8.70 -10.98 2.88
N LEU A 377 -8.23 -9.84 2.37
CA LEU A 377 -8.62 -8.55 2.91
C LEU A 377 -9.97 -8.13 2.30
N PRO A 378 -11.01 -7.86 3.10
CA PRO A 378 -12.34 -7.56 2.58
C PRO A 378 -12.34 -6.29 1.74
N LEU A 379 -13.18 -6.26 0.71
CA LEU A 379 -13.38 -5.06 -0.10
C LEU A 379 -14.42 -4.14 0.56
N GLY A 380 -15.45 -4.71 1.18
CA GLY A 380 -16.56 -4.01 1.84
C GLY A 380 -17.47 -3.26 0.88
N GLN A 381 -18.21 -2.27 1.40
CA GLN A 381 -19.18 -1.51 0.62
C GLN A 381 -18.52 -0.76 -0.55
N LEU A 382 -19.14 -0.77 -1.74
CA LEU A 382 -18.70 0.00 -2.91
C LEU A 382 -18.85 1.51 -2.66
N MET A 383 -17.74 2.24 -2.71
CA MET A 383 -17.67 3.68 -2.44
C MET A 383 -17.44 4.53 -3.69
N ALA A 384 -16.75 4.00 -4.69
CA ALA A 384 -16.49 4.73 -5.92
C ALA A 384 -16.30 3.81 -7.13
N VAL A 385 -16.79 4.26 -8.29
CA VAL A 385 -16.54 3.67 -9.61
C VAL A 385 -15.71 4.67 -10.42
N ASN A 386 -14.65 4.19 -11.05
CA ASN A 386 -13.90 4.97 -12.02
C ASN A 386 -13.76 4.17 -13.32
N CYS A 387 -14.28 4.73 -14.39
CA CYS A 387 -14.18 4.24 -15.75
C CYS A 387 -13.19 5.14 -16.49
N ARG A 388 -12.04 4.61 -16.90
CA ARG A 388 -11.03 5.39 -17.62
C ARG A 388 -10.73 4.80 -18.98
N ALA A 389 -10.35 5.64 -19.91
CA ALA A 389 -9.91 5.18 -21.21
C ALA A 389 -8.88 6.13 -21.83
N ASN A 390 -8.13 5.61 -22.79
CA ASN A 390 -7.57 6.46 -23.81
C ASN A 390 -8.71 7.10 -24.62
N ARG A 391 -8.61 8.40 -24.87
CA ARG A 391 -9.53 9.18 -25.69
C ARG A 391 -11.00 8.92 -25.31
N SER A 392 -11.85 8.60 -26.28
CA SER A 392 -13.29 8.44 -26.11
C SER A 392 -13.71 6.96 -25.99
N GLY A 393 -12.95 6.17 -25.24
CA GLY A 393 -13.41 4.83 -24.83
C GLY A 393 -14.73 4.92 -24.07
N LYS A 394 -15.55 3.88 -24.22
CA LYS A 394 -16.95 3.90 -23.83
C LYS A 394 -17.30 2.75 -22.90
N PHE A 395 -18.27 3.03 -22.04
CA PHE A 395 -18.87 2.05 -21.17
C PHE A 395 -20.38 2.12 -21.32
N LYS A 396 -21.10 1.00 -21.19
CA LYS A 396 -22.56 1.03 -21.14
C LYS A 396 -23.15 -0.06 -20.27
N GLU A 397 -24.39 0.15 -19.86
CA GLU A 397 -25.19 -0.77 -19.05
C GLU A 397 -24.47 -1.27 -17.78
N LEU A 398 -23.89 -0.35 -17.00
CA LEU A 398 -23.22 -0.65 -15.74
C LEU A 398 -24.27 -1.09 -14.71
N LYS A 399 -24.35 -2.40 -14.46
CA LYS A 399 -25.31 -3.02 -13.54
C LYS A 399 -24.58 -3.65 -12.37
N PHE A 400 -25.05 -3.38 -11.16
CA PHE A 400 -24.61 -4.05 -9.94
C PHE A 400 -25.77 -4.83 -9.35
N ASN A 401 -25.59 -6.12 -9.09
CA ASN A 401 -26.64 -7.01 -8.61
C ASN A 401 -27.93 -6.94 -9.46
N GLY A 402 -27.77 -6.77 -10.78
CA GLY A 402 -28.86 -6.62 -11.74
C GLY A 402 -29.52 -5.23 -11.79
N GLN A 403 -29.11 -4.27 -10.96
CA GLN A 403 -29.62 -2.90 -10.96
C GLN A 403 -28.71 -1.97 -11.74
N SER A 404 -29.26 -1.25 -12.72
CA SER A 404 -28.53 -0.24 -13.50
C SER A 404 -28.16 0.98 -12.65
N MET A 405 -26.97 1.53 -12.87
CA MET A 405 -26.53 2.78 -12.25
C MET A 405 -27.38 4.01 -12.65
N GLU A 406 -28.21 3.93 -13.71
CA GLU A 406 -29.05 5.04 -14.19
C GLU A 406 -30.11 5.53 -13.17
N LYS A 407 -30.51 4.68 -12.22
CA LYS A 407 -31.51 5.02 -11.21
C LYS A 407 -30.86 5.16 -9.85
N SER A 408 -30.39 6.38 -9.57
CA SER A 408 -30.37 7.01 -8.25
C SER A 408 -30.53 6.06 -7.05
N LEU A 409 -29.46 5.35 -6.71
CA LEU A 409 -29.20 4.96 -5.32
C LEU A 409 -28.72 6.22 -4.57
N ILE A 410 -29.60 7.24 -4.50
CA ILE A 410 -29.36 8.43 -3.69
C ILE A 410 -29.76 8.04 -2.27
N VAL A 411 -28.80 7.49 -1.53
CA VAL A 411 -28.78 7.67 -0.09
C VAL A 411 -27.86 8.86 0.15
N LEU A 412 -28.44 9.98 0.61
CA LEU A 412 -27.65 11.08 1.18
C LEU A 412 -27.03 10.53 2.47
N GLY A 413 -25.81 9.99 2.36
CA GLY A 413 -25.04 9.51 3.49
C GLY A 413 -24.14 10.62 4.02
N GLU A 414 -24.26 10.90 5.32
CA GLU A 414 -23.29 11.69 6.07
C GLU A 414 -21.88 11.07 5.94
N VAL A 415 -20.87 11.94 5.95
CA VAL A 415 -19.47 11.54 5.81
C VAL A 415 -18.97 11.00 7.13
N GLU A 416 -18.60 9.72 7.16
CA GLU A 416 -17.89 9.12 8.29
C GLU A 416 -16.42 8.87 7.93
N ALA A 417 -15.52 9.26 8.84
CA ALA A 417 -14.14 8.80 8.84
C ALA A 417 -14.09 7.49 9.64
N LYS A 418 -13.87 6.36 8.97
CA LYS A 418 -13.62 5.08 9.64
C LYS A 418 -12.12 4.87 9.80
N LYS A 419 -11.70 4.48 11.00
CA LYS A 419 -10.34 4.04 11.29
C LYS A 419 -10.25 2.54 11.00
N GLU A 420 -9.30 2.13 10.17
CA GLU A 420 -9.05 0.72 9.94
C GLU A 420 -8.36 0.12 11.17
N VAL A 421 -9.07 -0.70 11.93
CA VAL A 421 -8.47 -1.50 13.01
C VAL A 421 -7.85 -2.73 12.36
N ARG A 422 -6.51 -2.80 12.38
CA ARG A 422 -5.71 -3.94 11.88
C ARG A 422 -6.00 -5.23 12.61
#